data_AF-A0A536G3J9-F1
#
_entry.id   AF-A0A536G3J9-F1
#
_cell.length_a   1.000
_cell.length_b   1.000
_cell.length_c   1.000
_cell.angle_alpha   90.00
_cell.angle_beta   90.00
_cell.angle_gamma   90.00
#
_symmetry.space_group_name_H-M   'P 1'
#
loop_
_entity.id
_entity.type
_entity.pdbx_description
1 polymer ?
#
loop_
_entity_poly.entity_id
_entity_poly.type
_entity_poly.pdbx_seq_one_letter_code
_entity_poly.pdbx_strand_id
1 'polypeptide(L)'
;METTQATSRRTGPETRPAALATGPGHVVVHGNPAFRAMFGDGAVGLPARESMLGLPPAAFDLLDAVLRRGRPLAGWIRVDDREWRLTATPRREFGTNEVYGVAFHLRARDDLPIASSS
;
A
#
# COMPACT_ATOMS: atom_id res chain seq x y z
N MET A 1 -29.26 7.75 35.90
CA MET A 1 -28.30 6.75 35.40
C MET A 1 -28.46 6.74 33.90
N GLU A 2 -27.65 7.53 33.20
CA GLU A 2 -27.75 7.68 31.74
C GLU A 2 -26.92 6.59 31.07
N THR A 3 -27.61 5.76 30.28
CA THR A 3 -27.02 4.73 29.45
C THR A 3 -26.24 5.40 28.31
N THR A 4 -24.91 5.42 28.41
CA THR A 4 -24.05 5.82 27.29
C THR A 4 -24.22 4.79 26.17
N GLN A 5 -25.02 5.15 25.16
CA GLN A 5 -25.02 4.43 23.89
C GLN A 5 -23.64 4.55 23.26
N ALA A 6 -22.90 3.44 23.25
CA ALA A 6 -21.72 3.28 22.44
C ALA A 6 -22.12 3.52 20.98
N THR A 7 -21.76 4.70 20.47
CA THR A 7 -21.82 4.99 19.04
C THR A 7 -20.86 4.01 18.37
N SER A 8 -21.39 2.89 17.89
CA SER A 8 -20.69 2.00 16.98
C SER A 8 -20.31 2.85 15.78
N ARG A 9 -19.05 3.30 15.76
CA ARG A 9 -18.47 3.94 14.58
C ARG A 9 -18.68 2.95 13.45
N ARG A 10 -19.46 3.34 12.44
CA ARG A 10 -19.51 2.60 11.18
C ARG A 10 -18.06 2.41 10.72
N THR A 11 -17.56 1.19 10.82
CA THR A 11 -16.31 0.79 10.18
C THR A 11 -16.57 0.98 8.69
N GLY A 12 -16.01 2.05 8.11
CA GLY A 12 -15.90 2.15 6.67
C GLY A 12 -15.17 0.90 6.14
N PRO A 13 -15.21 0.64 4.82
CA PRO A 13 -14.52 -0.51 4.25
C PRO A 13 -13.10 -0.54 4.80
N GLU A 14 -12.68 -1.68 5.35
CA GLU A 14 -11.33 -1.84 5.91
C GLU A 14 -10.36 -1.31 4.85
N THR A 15 -9.72 -0.18 5.17
CA THR A 15 -8.94 0.52 4.15
C THR A 15 -7.74 -0.37 3.87
N ARG A 16 -7.64 -0.89 2.65
CA ARG A 16 -6.51 -1.73 2.23
C ARG A 16 -5.17 -1.04 2.55
N PRO A 17 -4.14 -1.74 3.05
CA PRO A 17 -2.82 -1.13 3.26
C PRO A 17 -2.33 -0.47 1.98
N ALA A 18 -2.06 0.83 2.03
CA ALA A 18 -1.64 1.60 0.86
C ALA A 18 -0.62 2.67 1.24
N ALA A 19 0.31 2.95 0.33
CA ALA A 19 1.37 3.92 0.53
C ALA A 19 1.80 4.60 -0.78
N LEU A 20 2.48 5.72 -0.59
CA LEU A 20 3.18 6.49 -1.62
C LEU A 20 4.68 6.44 -1.31
N ALA A 21 5.47 6.13 -2.32
CA ALA A 21 6.93 6.11 -2.24
C ALA A 21 7.55 6.94 -3.36
N THR A 22 8.75 7.48 -3.12
CA THR A 22 9.46 8.34 -4.08
C THR A 22 10.89 7.88 -4.34
N GLY A 23 11.35 8.16 -5.57
CA GLY A 23 12.72 7.91 -6.01
C GLY A 23 13.13 6.43 -6.11
N PRO A 24 14.38 6.15 -6.51
CA PRO A 24 14.91 4.80 -6.71
C PRO A 24 14.99 3.93 -5.44
N GLY A 25 15.02 4.56 -4.26
CA GLY A 25 14.99 3.85 -2.96
C GLY A 25 13.59 3.53 -2.46
N HIS A 26 12.54 3.99 -3.17
CA HIS A 26 11.14 3.94 -2.73
C HIS A 26 10.99 4.44 -1.29
N VAL A 27 11.48 5.65 -1.02
CA VAL A 27 11.31 6.25 0.31
C VAL A 27 9.82 6.48 0.54
N VAL A 28 9.26 5.87 1.57
CA VAL A 28 7.82 5.94 1.85
C VAL A 28 7.49 7.32 2.39
N VAL A 29 6.81 8.15 1.60
CA VAL A 29 6.44 9.53 2.00
C VAL A 29 5.07 9.60 2.68
N HIS A 30 4.23 8.57 2.46
CA HIS A 30 2.93 8.46 3.10
C HIS A 30 2.48 7.00 3.15
N GLY A 31 1.89 6.59 4.27
CA GLY A 31 1.12 5.36 4.39
C GLY A 31 -0.24 5.65 5.01
N ASN A 32 -1.29 4.94 4.61
CA ASN A 32 -2.59 5.04 5.29
C ASN A 32 -2.56 4.29 6.64
N PRO A 33 -3.61 4.41 7.49
CA PRO A 33 -3.61 3.74 8.79
C PRO A 33 -3.38 2.22 8.73
N ALA A 34 -3.94 1.53 7.73
CA ALA A 34 -3.75 0.09 7.58
C ALA A 34 -2.33 -0.29 7.15
N PHE A 35 -1.67 0.55 6.35
CA PHE A 35 -0.26 0.41 6.04
C PHE A 35 0.59 0.54 7.31
N ARG A 36 0.34 1.57 8.12
CA ARG A 36 1.05 1.78 9.40
C ARG A 36 0.79 0.64 10.39
N ALA A 37 -0.43 0.11 10.43
CA ALA A 37 -0.74 -1.04 11.26
C ALA A 37 0.04 -2.30 10.82
N MET A 38 0.30 -2.45 9.52
CA MET A 38 1.02 -3.60 8.96
C MET A 38 2.55 -3.47 9.09
N PHE A 39 3.12 -2.28 8.85
CA PHE A 39 4.58 -2.07 8.76
C PHE A 39 5.17 -1.19 9.86
N GLY A 40 4.32 -0.63 10.73
CA GLY A 40 4.70 0.32 11.77
C GLY A 40 4.80 1.77 11.29
N ASP A 41 4.71 2.71 12.24
CA ASP A 41 4.86 4.15 11.97
C ASP A 41 6.26 4.53 11.46
N GLY A 42 7.29 3.84 11.95
CA GLY A 42 8.69 4.04 11.52
C GLY A 42 8.94 3.71 10.05
N ALA A 43 7.98 3.09 9.35
CA ALA A 43 8.13 2.79 7.95
C ALA A 43 8.05 4.02 7.04
N VAL A 44 7.43 5.11 7.51
CA VAL A 44 7.36 6.38 6.78
C VAL A 44 8.67 7.15 6.99
N GLY A 45 9.24 7.65 5.89
CA GLY A 45 10.50 8.39 5.86
C GLY A 45 11.72 7.53 5.57
N LEU A 46 11.58 6.21 5.51
CA LEU A 46 12.67 5.27 5.21
C LEU A 46 12.52 4.63 3.82
N PRO A 47 13.62 4.17 3.21
CA PRO A 47 13.58 3.31 2.04
C PRO A 47 12.72 2.06 2.30
N ALA A 48 11.85 1.71 1.36
CA ALA A 48 10.93 0.57 1.54
C ALA A 48 11.66 -0.74 1.87
N ARG A 49 12.87 -0.95 1.34
CA ARG A 49 13.70 -2.15 1.61
C ARG A 49 14.22 -2.19 3.05
N GLU A 50 14.32 -1.06 3.72
CA GLU A 50 14.80 -0.96 5.10
C GLU A 50 13.63 -1.05 6.11
N SER A 51 12.47 -0.51 5.75
CA SER A 51 11.32 -0.46 6.66
C SER A 51 10.32 -1.59 6.50
N MET A 52 10.16 -2.16 5.31
CA MET A 52 9.13 -3.16 5.01
C MET A 52 9.71 -4.58 5.09
N LEU A 53 10.28 -4.93 6.25
CA LEU A 53 11.08 -6.16 6.45
C LEU A 53 10.32 -7.49 6.19
N GLY A 54 8.98 -7.46 6.16
CA GLY A 54 8.15 -8.63 5.83
C GLY A 54 7.87 -8.81 4.34
N LEU A 55 8.25 -7.85 3.47
CA LEU A 55 8.01 -7.97 2.04
C LEU A 55 9.06 -8.85 1.36
N PRO A 56 8.65 -9.75 0.44
CA PRO A 56 9.58 -10.56 -0.32
C PRO A 56 10.33 -9.71 -1.37
N PRO A 57 11.53 -10.13 -1.81
CA PRO A 57 12.30 -9.44 -2.86
C PRO A 57 11.47 -9.10 -4.12
N ALA A 58 10.60 -10.03 -4.54
CA ALA A 58 9.72 -9.86 -5.70
C ALA A 58 8.76 -8.66 -5.58
N ALA A 59 8.41 -8.22 -4.37
CA ALA A 59 7.62 -7.01 -4.16
C ALA A 59 8.41 -5.77 -4.60
N PHE A 60 9.68 -5.69 -4.20
CA PHE A 60 10.54 -4.56 -4.56
C PHE A 60 10.89 -4.56 -6.04
N ASP A 61 11.13 -5.72 -6.64
CA ASP A 61 11.37 -5.84 -8.09
C ASP A 61 10.17 -5.32 -8.91
N LEU A 62 8.95 -5.54 -8.41
CA LEU A 62 7.73 -4.98 -9.00
C LEU A 62 7.72 -3.45 -8.90
N LEU A 63 8.04 -2.87 -7.73
CA LEU A 63 8.10 -1.42 -7.55
C LEU A 63 9.19 -0.78 -8.44
N ASP A 64 10.36 -1.39 -8.52
CA ASP A 64 11.46 -0.97 -9.40
C ASP A 64 11.04 -1.00 -10.87
N ALA A 65 10.33 -2.05 -11.29
CA ALA A 65 9.81 -2.15 -12.65
C ALA A 65 8.76 -1.07 -12.95
N VAL A 66 7.89 -0.74 -12.00
CA VAL A 66 6.88 0.33 -12.15
C VAL A 66 7.55 1.69 -12.28
N LEU A 67 8.50 2.00 -11.40
CA LEU A 67 9.25 3.26 -11.42
C LEU A 67 10.02 3.41 -12.74
N ARG A 68 10.78 2.39 -13.13
CA ARG A 68 11.62 2.42 -14.34
C ARG A 68 10.84 2.44 -15.63
N ARG A 69 9.75 1.67 -15.72
CA ARG A 69 8.97 1.53 -16.98
C ARG A 69 7.84 2.54 -17.09
N GLY A 70 7.45 3.19 -16.00
CA GLY A 70 6.31 4.09 -15.96
C GLY A 70 4.99 3.41 -16.32
N ARG A 71 4.80 2.13 -16.01
CA ARG A 71 3.53 1.42 -16.29
C ARG A 71 3.03 0.72 -15.02
N PRO A 72 1.70 0.70 -14.78
CA PRO A 72 1.14 -0.03 -13.66
C PRO A 72 1.45 -1.52 -13.77
N LEU A 73 1.73 -2.16 -12.64
CA LEU A 73 1.92 -3.61 -12.51
C LEU A 73 1.19 -4.13 -11.28
N ALA A 74 0.86 -5.42 -11.32
CA ALA A 74 0.32 -6.12 -10.16
C ALA A 74 0.83 -7.56 -10.11
N GLY A 75 1.10 -8.05 -8.91
CA GLY A 75 1.64 -9.38 -8.66
C GLY A 75 1.11 -9.96 -7.36
N TRP A 76 1.09 -11.28 -7.27
CA TRP A 76 0.88 -11.96 -6.00
C TRP A 76 2.21 -12.05 -5.26
N ILE A 77 2.18 -11.69 -3.98
CA ILE A 77 3.31 -11.79 -3.06
C ILE A 77 2.85 -12.52 -1.81
N ARG A 78 3.78 -13.18 -1.13
CA ARG A 78 3.53 -13.77 0.18
C ARG A 78 4.18 -12.88 1.23
N VAL A 79 3.39 -12.45 2.21
CA VAL A 79 3.84 -11.70 3.38
C VAL A 79 3.43 -12.53 4.59
N ASP A 80 4.42 -12.94 5.38
CA ASP A 80 4.28 -14.00 6.37
C ASP A 80 3.67 -15.27 5.75
N ASP A 81 2.52 -15.72 6.25
CA ASP A 81 1.77 -16.87 5.74
C ASP A 81 0.56 -16.52 4.87
N ARG A 82 0.41 -15.25 4.49
CA ARG A 82 -0.75 -14.75 3.73
C ARG A 82 -0.34 -14.32 2.33
N GLU A 83 -1.20 -14.64 1.36
CA GLU A 83 -1.05 -14.20 -0.01
C GLU A 83 -1.74 -12.84 -0.22
N TRP A 84 -1.02 -11.90 -0.83
CA TRP A 84 -1.47 -10.53 -1.07
C TRP A 84 -1.26 -10.17 -2.53
N ARG A 85 -2.25 -9.49 -3.13
CA ARG A 85 -2.07 -8.82 -4.42
C ARG A 85 -1.44 -7.46 -4.15
N LEU A 86 -0.18 -7.30 -4.53
CA LEU A 86 0.45 -6.00 -4.65
C LEU A 86 0.05 -5.38 -5.99
N THR A 87 -0.53 -4.19 -5.94
CA THR A 87 -0.81 -3.37 -7.13
C THR A 87 -0.09 -2.05 -6.99
N ALA A 88 0.66 -1.66 -8.02
CA ALA A 88 1.48 -0.45 -8.01
C ALA A 88 1.31 0.34 -9.30
N THR A 89 1.26 1.67 -9.17
CA THR A 89 1.02 2.63 -10.23
C THR A 89 2.08 3.73 -10.16
N PRO A 90 2.69 4.12 -11.29
CA PRO A 90 3.68 5.19 -11.32
C PRO A 90 3.03 6.54 -10.96
N ARG A 91 3.70 7.32 -10.11
CA ARG A 91 3.36 8.70 -9.81
C ARG A 91 4.12 9.62 -10.75
N ARG A 92 3.41 10.60 -11.30
CA ARG A 92 3.96 11.53 -12.28
C ARG A 92 3.80 12.96 -11.85
N GLU A 93 4.82 13.74 -12.17
CA GLU A 93 4.82 15.19 -12.04
C GLU A 93 3.85 15.78 -13.09
N PHE A 94 3.11 16.81 -12.69
CA PHE A 94 2.14 17.48 -13.53
C PHE A 94 2.83 18.52 -14.44
N GLY A 95 2.98 18.17 -15.71
CA GLY A 95 3.56 19.06 -16.72
C GLY A 95 4.69 18.38 -17.45
N THR A 96 5.69 17.87 -16.73
CA THR A 96 6.80 17.10 -17.33
C THR A 96 6.43 15.65 -17.62
N ASN A 97 5.40 15.11 -16.96
CA ASN A 97 5.01 13.70 -17.03
C ASN A 97 6.13 12.73 -16.57
N GLU A 98 7.13 13.25 -15.87
CA GLU A 98 8.24 12.48 -15.32
C GLU A 98 7.76 11.59 -14.18
N VAL A 99 8.21 10.33 -14.17
CA VAL A 99 7.89 9.39 -13.10
C VAL A 99 8.82 9.62 -11.92
N TYR A 100 8.29 10.14 -10.81
CA TYR A 100 9.08 10.45 -9.60
C TYR A 100 8.89 9.44 -8.46
N GLY A 101 7.93 8.52 -8.59
CA GLY A 101 7.58 7.63 -7.50
C GLY A 101 6.52 6.60 -7.86
N VAL A 102 6.02 5.91 -6.84
CA VAL A 102 5.06 4.81 -6.97
C VAL A 102 3.99 4.93 -5.89
N ALA A 103 2.73 4.78 -6.29
CA ALA A 103 1.63 4.52 -5.36
C ALA A 103 1.33 3.03 -5.39
N PHE A 104 1.19 2.40 -4.23
CA PHE A 104 0.89 0.97 -4.16
C PHE A 104 -0.10 0.64 -3.05
N HIS A 105 -0.78 -0.49 -3.21
CA HIS A 105 -1.63 -1.06 -2.17
C HIS A 105 -1.55 -2.58 -2.16
N LEU A 106 -1.91 -3.16 -1.02
CA LEU A 106 -1.99 -4.59 -0.79
C LEU A 106 -3.45 -4.99 -0.60
N ARG A 107 -3.86 -6.06 -1.29
CA ARG A 107 -5.17 -6.69 -1.12
C ARG A 107 -4.98 -8.14 -0.73
N ALA A 108 -5.49 -8.57 0.43
CA ALA A 108 -5.41 -9.97 0.82
C ALA A 108 -6.13 -10.87 -0.20
N ARG A 109 -5.67 -12.11 -0.37
CA ARG A 109 -6.30 -13.07 -1.29
C ARG A 109 -7.78 -13.30 -0.94
N ASP A 110 -8.06 -13.35 0.36
CA ASP A 110 -9.40 -13.58 0.93
C ASP A 110 -10.23 -12.29 1.11
N ASP A 111 -9.72 -11.13 0.64
CA ASP A 111 -10.48 -9.89 0.63
C ASP A 111 -11.61 -10.00 -0.42
N LEU A 112 -12.81 -10.38 0.03
CA LEU A 112 -14.01 -10.48 -0.80
C LEU A 112 -14.35 -9.09 -1.37
N PRO A 113 -14.84 -9.00 -2.62
CA PRO A 113 -15.35 -7.74 -3.12
C PRO A 113 -16.48 -7.25 -2.23
N ILE A 114 -16.45 -5.96 -1.88
CA ILE A 114 -17.60 -5.29 -1.28
C ILE A 114 -18.74 -5.47 -2.28
N ALA A 115 -19.74 -6.27 -1.94
CA ALA A 115 -20.93 -6.41 -2.76
C ALA A 115 -21.45 -4.99 -2.99
N SER A 116 -21.42 -4.54 -4.25
CA SER A 116 -22.05 -3.29 -4.64
C SER A 116 -23.54 -3.52 -4.50
N SER A 117 -24.12 -3.17 -3.35
CA SER A 117 -25.56 -3.05 -3.21
C SER A 117 -25.99 -2.01 -4.25
N SER A 118 -26.65 -2.50 -5.30
CA SER A 118 -27.35 -1.67 -6.30
C SER A 118 -28.63 -1.10 -5.71
#